data_AF-A0A9D8A2W8-F1
#
_entry.id   AF-A0A9D8A2W8-F1
#
_cell.length_a   1.000
_cell.length_b   1.000
_cell.length_c   1.000
_cell.angle_alpha   90.00
_cell.angle_beta   90.00
_cell.angle_gamma   90.00
#
_symmetry.space_group_name_H-M   'P 1'
#
loop_
_entity.id
_entity.type
_entity.pdbx_description
1 polymer ?
#
loop_
_entity_poly.entity_id
_entity_poly.type
_entity_poly.pdbx_seq_one_letter_code
_entity_poly.pdbx_strand_id
1 'polypeptide(L)'
;MSNNNNVMNPALARQMFQKSERLKLKRLGKPAALESFPRVLKTITNLWRYAECQTYLEEIIMVEGGSSRQGFPNDVQEELMFVYQLLLDQYKILGMRGQNMKTRRPPGTKFTMGA
;
A
#
# COMPACT_ATOMS: atom_id res chain seq x y z
N MET A 1 12.07 15.53 -50.06
CA MET A 1 11.18 15.29 -48.90
C MET A 1 10.79 13.83 -48.90
N SER A 2 11.41 13.00 -48.06
CA SER A 2 11.04 11.58 -47.95
C SER A 2 10.21 11.39 -46.69
N ASN A 3 8.89 11.26 -46.87
CA ASN A 3 7.95 10.94 -45.79
C ASN A 3 8.12 9.46 -45.40
N ASN A 4 8.84 9.19 -44.31
CA ASN A 4 8.89 7.88 -43.69
C ASN A 4 7.56 7.58 -42.98
N ASN A 5 6.58 7.06 -43.71
CA ASN A 5 5.39 6.45 -43.13
C ASN A 5 5.74 5.05 -42.58
N ASN A 6 6.44 5.01 -41.44
CA ASN A 6 6.59 3.78 -40.66
C ASN A 6 5.28 3.52 -39.92
N VAL A 7 4.25 3.05 -40.63
CA VAL A 7 2.99 2.64 -40.05
C VAL A 7 3.25 1.34 -39.29
N MET A 8 3.41 1.45 -37.98
CA MET A 8 3.60 0.32 -37.08
C MET A 8 2.52 -0.73 -37.36
N ASN A 9 2.92 -1.92 -37.80
CA ASN A 9 1.98 -2.99 -38.13
C ASN A 9 1.05 -3.24 -36.92
N PRO A 10 -0.28 -3.07 -37.06
CA PRO A 10 -1.21 -3.15 -35.93
C PRO A 10 -1.19 -4.52 -35.24
N ALA A 11 -0.85 -5.59 -35.95
CA ALA A 11 -0.66 -6.91 -35.37
C ALA A 11 0.58 -6.96 -34.45
N LEU A 12 1.68 -6.33 -34.88
CA LEU A 12 2.91 -6.23 -34.10
C LEU A 12 2.72 -5.35 -32.85
N ALA A 13 1.97 -4.25 -32.97
CA ALA A 13 1.62 -3.39 -31.83
C ALA A 13 0.79 -4.13 -30.77
N ARG A 14 -0.19 -4.95 -31.21
CA ARG A 14 -0.99 -5.80 -30.31
C ARG A 14 -0.13 -6.86 -29.61
N GLN A 15 0.78 -7.50 -30.34
CA GLN A 15 1.68 -8.51 -29.79
C GLN A 15 2.65 -7.91 -28.75
N MET A 16 3.20 -6.73 -29.05
CA MET A 16 4.06 -5.99 -28.10
C MET A 16 3.30 -5.59 -26.83
N PHE A 17 2.06 -5.14 -26.96
CA PHE A 17 1.20 -4.79 -25.82
C PHE A 17 0.88 -6.02 -24.95
N GLN A 18 0.51 -7.14 -25.56
CA GLN A 18 0.24 -8.39 -24.82
C GLN A 18 1.49 -8.92 -24.11
N LYS A 19 2.67 -8.79 -24.72
CA LYS A 19 3.94 -9.20 -24.13
C LYS A 19 4.32 -8.32 -22.93
N SER A 20 4.10 -7.00 -23.03
CA SER A 20 4.37 -6.09 -21.92
C SER A 20 3.38 -6.30 -20.76
N GLU A 21 2.09 -6.52 -21.03
CA GLU A 21 1.09 -6.87 -20.01
C GLU A 21 1.44 -8.18 -19.29
N ARG A 22 1.80 -9.24 -20.03
CA ARG A 22 2.27 -10.49 -19.42
C ARG A 22 3.53 -10.32 -18.58
N LEU A 23 4.45 -9.45 -18.99
CA LEU A 23 5.65 -9.14 -18.21
C LEU A 23 5.32 -8.32 -16.96
N LYS A 24 4.36 -7.39 -17.03
CA LYS A 24 3.84 -6.67 -15.85
C LYS A 24 3.23 -7.66 -14.87
N LEU A 25 2.35 -8.54 -15.34
CA LEU A 25 1.72 -9.58 -14.51
C LEU A 25 2.74 -10.52 -13.88
N LYS A 26 3.76 -10.97 -14.64
CA LYS A 26 4.86 -11.79 -14.10
C LYS A 26 5.71 -11.05 -13.07
N ARG A 27 5.91 -9.74 -13.22
CA ARG A 27 6.66 -8.89 -12.27
C ARG A 27 5.84 -8.53 -11.03
N LEU A 28 4.51 -8.54 -11.13
CA LEU A 28 3.60 -8.21 -10.03
C LEU A 28 3.57 -9.28 -8.93
N GLY A 29 4.03 -10.51 -9.20
CA GLY A 29 4.04 -11.58 -8.19
C GLY A 29 2.64 -12.05 -7.81
N LYS A 30 2.54 -12.83 -6.72
CA LYS A 30 1.26 -13.18 -6.10
C LYS A 30 0.74 -11.92 -5.38
N PRO A 31 -0.53 -11.52 -5.57
CA PRO A 31 -1.09 -10.36 -4.87
C PRO A 31 -1.03 -10.59 -3.37
N ALA A 32 -0.72 -9.52 -2.63
CA ALA A 32 -0.67 -9.56 -1.17
C ALA A 32 -2.08 -9.84 -0.61
N ALA A 33 -2.17 -10.64 0.46
CA ALA A 33 -3.44 -10.97 1.10
C ALA A 33 -4.21 -9.70 1.55
N LEU A 34 -3.48 -8.68 1.98
CA LEU A 34 -3.97 -7.37 2.39
C LEU A 34 -4.68 -6.62 1.24
N GLU A 35 -4.43 -6.95 -0.03
CA GLU A 35 -5.15 -6.39 -1.18
C GLU A 35 -6.64 -6.74 -1.18
N SER A 36 -7.02 -7.82 -0.49
CA SER A 36 -8.43 -8.19 -0.27
C SER A 36 -9.15 -7.22 0.67
N PHE A 37 -8.43 -6.33 1.35
CA PHE A 37 -8.95 -5.37 2.34
C PHE A 37 -8.73 -3.90 1.87
N PRO A 38 -9.43 -3.46 0.80
CA PRO A 38 -9.16 -2.17 0.15
C PRO A 38 -9.39 -0.97 1.09
N ARG A 39 -10.28 -1.09 2.08
CA ARG A 39 -10.49 -0.03 3.09
C ARG A 39 -9.27 0.14 4.00
N VAL A 40 -8.65 -0.97 4.41
CA VAL A 40 -7.46 -0.97 5.26
C VAL A 40 -6.29 -0.36 4.47
N LEU A 41 -6.06 -0.82 3.24
CA LEU A 41 -5.03 -0.27 2.36
C LEU A 41 -5.19 1.21 2.08
N LYS A 42 -6.42 1.67 1.81
CA LYS A 42 -6.70 3.09 1.57
C LYS A 42 -6.36 3.93 2.80
N THR A 43 -6.69 3.45 4.00
CA THR A 43 -6.36 4.14 5.25
C THR A 43 -4.86 4.18 5.49
N ILE A 44 -4.16 3.05 5.35
CA ILE A 44 -2.69 2.98 5.49
C ILE A 44 -2.02 3.94 4.51
N THR A 45 -2.44 3.94 3.23
CA THR A 45 -1.84 4.78 2.19
C THR A 45 -2.05 6.27 2.49
N ASN A 46 -3.24 6.66 2.95
CA ASN A 46 -3.53 8.05 3.32
C ASN A 46 -2.76 8.50 4.57
N LEU A 47 -2.54 7.58 5.52
CA LEU A 47 -1.89 7.87 6.78
C LEU A 47 -0.37 7.67 6.76
N TRP A 48 0.23 7.00 5.75
CA TRP A 48 1.62 6.53 5.73
C TRP A 48 2.71 7.56 6.12
N ARG A 49 2.44 8.86 5.96
CA ARG A 49 3.37 9.96 6.30
C ARG A 49 3.03 10.68 7.61
N TYR A 50 2.08 10.16 8.36
CA TYR A 50 1.48 10.75 9.54
C TYR A 50 1.59 9.80 10.73
N ALA A 51 1.78 10.35 11.92
CA ALA A 51 1.95 9.57 13.14
C ALA A 51 0.74 8.65 13.41
N GLU A 52 -0.45 9.09 12.99
CA GLU A 52 -1.70 8.33 13.09
C GLU A 52 -1.68 7.00 12.33
N CYS A 53 -0.78 6.79 11.38
CA CYS A 53 -0.62 5.49 10.73
C CYS A 53 -0.15 4.43 11.72
N GLN A 54 0.75 4.80 12.64
CA GLN A 54 1.26 3.89 13.65
C GLN A 54 0.13 3.46 14.58
N THR A 55 -0.61 4.43 15.11
CA THR A 55 -1.77 4.17 16.00
C THR A 55 -2.84 3.33 15.30
N TYR A 56 -3.14 3.63 14.03
CA TYR A 56 -4.09 2.84 13.24
C TYR A 56 -3.64 1.38 13.08
N LEU A 57 -2.36 1.16 12.74
CA LEU A 57 -1.80 -0.18 12.60
C LEU A 57 -1.77 -0.94 13.95
N GLU A 58 -1.37 -0.28 15.03
CA GLU A 58 -1.39 -0.85 16.39
C GLU A 58 -2.81 -1.29 16.78
N GLU A 59 -3.83 -0.45 16.53
CA GLU A 59 -5.22 -0.79 16.86
C GLU A 59 -5.68 -2.03 16.08
N ILE A 60 -5.49 -2.07 14.76
CA ILE A 60 -5.98 -3.19 13.96
C ILE A 60 -5.18 -4.49 14.19
N ILE A 61 -3.93 -4.40 14.66
CA ILE A 61 -3.10 -5.56 15.02
C ILE A 61 -3.42 -6.03 16.45
N MET A 62 -3.63 -5.13 17.42
CA MET A 62 -3.82 -5.47 18.84
C MET A 62 -5.27 -5.77 19.23
N VAL A 63 -6.29 -5.28 18.51
CA VAL A 63 -7.72 -5.45 18.87
C VAL A 63 -8.24 -6.89 18.71
N GLU A 64 -7.36 -7.85 18.38
CA GLU A 64 -7.69 -9.28 18.38
C GLU A 64 -8.06 -9.87 19.76
N GLY A 65 -7.95 -9.10 20.85
CA GLY A 65 -8.36 -9.52 22.20
C GLY A 65 -9.76 -9.09 22.67
N GLY A 66 -10.50 -8.31 21.88
CA GLY A 66 -11.77 -7.68 22.30
C GLY A 66 -13.02 -8.37 21.75
N SER A 67 -13.41 -9.51 22.32
CA SER A 67 -14.73 -10.18 22.41
C SER A 67 -15.76 -10.17 21.25
N SER A 68 -15.55 -9.54 20.09
CA SER A 68 -16.59 -9.42 19.06
C SER A 68 -16.11 -9.18 17.61
N ARG A 69 -14.81 -9.09 17.33
CA ARG A 69 -14.30 -8.99 15.96
C ARG A 69 -13.55 -10.26 15.59
N GLN A 70 -13.98 -10.89 14.51
CA GLN A 70 -13.22 -11.96 13.86
C GLN A 70 -11.90 -11.35 13.39
N GLY A 71 -10.77 -11.88 13.90
CA GLY A 71 -9.43 -11.39 13.56
C GLY A 71 -9.13 -11.47 12.06
N PHE A 72 -8.01 -10.88 11.64
CA PHE A 72 -7.57 -11.03 10.25
C PHE A 72 -7.08 -12.47 10.00
N PRO A 73 -7.18 -13.00 8.77
CA PRO A 73 -6.48 -14.23 8.41
C PRO A 73 -4.97 -14.10 8.68
N ASN A 74 -4.30 -15.19 9.06
CA ASN A 74 -2.87 -15.17 9.40
C ASN A 74 -2.00 -14.51 8.32
N ASP A 75 -2.24 -14.83 7.04
CA ASP A 75 -1.52 -14.23 5.91
C ASP A 75 -1.61 -12.68 5.91
N VAL A 76 -2.77 -12.14 6.30
CA VAL A 76 -3.02 -10.70 6.38
C VAL A 76 -2.37 -10.11 7.62
N GLN A 77 -2.36 -10.83 8.74
CA GLN A 77 -1.66 -10.39 9.96
C GLN A 77 -0.15 -10.28 9.71
N GLU A 78 0.46 -11.29 9.08
CA GLU A 78 1.89 -11.27 8.74
C GLU A 78 2.24 -10.07 7.86
N GLU A 79 1.43 -9.79 6.84
CA GLU A 79 1.60 -8.63 5.98
C GLU A 79 1.40 -7.30 6.73
N LEU A 80 0.42 -7.22 7.64
CA LEU A 80 0.20 -6.03 8.49
C LEU A 80 1.38 -5.79 9.44
N MET A 81 1.92 -6.84 10.06
CA MET A 81 3.12 -6.76 10.90
C MET A 81 4.33 -6.29 10.09
N PHE A 82 4.50 -6.80 8.86
CA PHE A 82 5.55 -6.34 7.96
C PHE A 82 5.41 -4.84 7.62
N VAL A 83 4.19 -4.40 7.28
CA VAL A 83 3.90 -2.99 7.00
C VAL A 83 4.16 -2.10 8.22
N TYR A 84 3.82 -2.57 9.42
CA TYR A 84 4.11 -1.88 10.67
C TYR A 84 5.62 -1.73 10.93
N GLN A 85 6.39 -2.81 10.74
CA GLN A 85 7.84 -2.76 10.87
C GLN A 85 8.46 -1.77 9.86
N LEU A 86 7.98 -1.78 8.62
CA LEU A 86 8.43 -0.84 7.58
C LEU A 86 8.16 0.62 7.96
N LEU A 87 7.01 0.91 8.57
CA LEU A 87 6.66 2.23 9.07
C LEU A 87 7.64 2.68 10.17
N LEU A 88 7.94 1.81 11.13
CA LEU A 88 8.89 2.11 12.21
C LEU A 88 10.30 2.37 11.68
N ASP A 89 10.75 1.61 10.68
CA ASP A 89 12.06 1.82 10.07
C ASP A 89 12.12 3.12 9.28
N GLN A 90 11.02 3.51 8.62
CA GLN A 90 10.90 4.85 8.04
C GLN A 90 11.02 5.95 9.10
N TYR A 91 10.44 5.77 10.29
CA TYR A 91 10.54 6.76 11.37
C TYR A 91 11.98 6.92 11.83
N LYS A 92 12.70 5.81 12.00
CA LYS A 92 14.14 5.83 12.32
C LYS A 92 14.94 6.56 11.25
N ILE A 93 14.70 6.26 9.98
CA ILE A 93 15.40 6.91 8.85
C ILE A 93 15.13 8.41 8.81
N LEU A 94 13.88 8.84 8.99
CA LEU A 94 13.52 10.25 9.03
C LEU A 94 14.15 10.95 10.24
N GLY A 95 14.11 10.32 11.41
CA GLY A 95 14.75 10.82 12.62
C GLY A 95 16.27 11.02 12.46
N MET A 96 16.96 10.05 11.85
CA MET A 96 18.39 10.18 11.52
C MET A 96 18.68 11.33 10.55
N ARG A 97 17.71 11.72 9.72
CA ARG A 97 17.80 12.86 8.78
C ARG A 97 17.34 14.18 9.39
N GLY A 98 17.03 14.23 10.68
CA GLY A 98 16.48 15.42 11.35
C GLY A 98 15.07 15.81 10.88
N GLN A 99 14.38 14.90 10.19
CA GLN A 99 13.01 15.10 9.70
C GLN A 99 12.02 14.43 10.64
N ASN A 100 10.97 15.15 11.02
CA ASN A 100 9.88 14.59 11.80
C ASN A 100 8.68 14.24 10.91
N MET A 101 7.91 13.25 11.34
CA MET A 101 6.62 12.98 10.74
C MET A 101 5.66 14.15 10.90
N LYS A 102 4.72 14.25 9.96
CA LYS A 102 3.67 15.26 10.06
C LYS A 102 2.70 14.84 11.15
N THR A 103 2.62 15.65 12.21
CA THR A 103 1.71 15.46 13.35
C THR A 103 0.28 15.92 13.08
N ARG A 104 0.03 16.53 11.91
CA ARG A 104 -1.30 17.01 11.51
C ARG A 104 -1.88 16.10 10.43
N ARG A 105 -3.02 15.47 10.72
CA ARG A 105 -3.81 14.67 9.78
C ARG A 105 -4.03 15.37 8.43
N PRO A 106 -4.08 14.61 7.32
CA PRO A 106 -4.57 15.16 6.07
C PRO A 106 -6.06 15.55 6.21
N PRO A 107 -6.47 16.73 5.73
CA PRO A 107 -7.86 17.18 5.80
C PRO A 107 -8.79 16.18 5.08
N GLY A 108 -9.89 15.79 5.72
CA GLY A 108 -10.90 14.87 5.16
C GLY A 108 -10.81 13.40 5.60
N THR A 109 -9.88 13.04 6.48
CA THR A 109 -9.70 11.65 6.94
C THR A 109 -10.64 11.32 8.11
N LYS A 110 -11.61 10.40 7.90
CA LYS A 110 -12.67 10.03 8.86
C LYS A 110 -12.27 9.00 9.91
N PHE A 111 -10.99 8.91 10.28
CA PHE A 111 -10.57 8.02 11.38
C PHE A 111 -10.78 8.75 12.72
N THR A 112 -11.86 8.40 13.42
CA THR A 112 -12.16 8.86 14.78
C THR A 112 -11.62 7.83 15.75
N MET A 113 -10.68 8.23 16.62
CA MET A 113 -10.25 7.39 17.74
C MET A 113 -11.48 7.07 18.61
N GLY A 114 -11.63 5.81 19.01
CA GLY A 114 -12.54 5.45 20.10
C GLY A 114 -12.11 6.20 21.36
N ALA A 115 -13.05 6.93 21.97
CA ALA A 115 -12.87 7.61 23.24
C ALA A 115 -12.78 6.61 24.41
#